data_AF-A0A0D6T7T3-F1
#
_entry.id   AF-A0A0D6T7T3-F1
#
_cell.length_a   1.000
_cell.length_b   1.000
_cell.length_c   1.000
_cell.angle_alpha   90.00
_cell.angle_beta   90.00
_cell.angle_gamma   90.00
#
_symmetry.space_group_name_H-M   'P 1'
#
loop_
_entity.id
_entity.type
_entity.pdbx_description
1 polymer ?
#
loop_
_entity_poly.entity_id
_entity_poly.type
_entity_poly.pdbx_seq_one_letter_code
_entity_poly.pdbx_strand_id
1 'polypeptide(L)'
;MDEDRTFTVATDTAVISMIDSAKSRLVVIAPALSRAVADALAARLDELEHLDIRVIVDANSEVYRLGFGEYEALEVIRDAASRNLLDLRVQPGVRIGVIISDDDTMVFAPVSKNIEAASDTAEKPNAIVLRGASTEKLVRASGAHANNDSPPGEIGNAALDPSKVKAMQADLERNPPVKFDITRRMQVFSSRVVYVEFEITGFALSRKQVPLPEGFSTVSDAHLQAQISSRLRAPMAAVGAVEVTIGEGKDAKTALVDDAWLRKERKRIEDIYTFQIDNFGRVILREDRKDFDAAVQAFLTVVGRYHDKVRAALDSHRAAFQESFSAEFLPRWTASPPDYMTRWGNQPDENSLKLELANRASEVFETMLAFEPPSVRLVEKNVSPSNVEDPRFLSRLRSIMERRRVPKTIIDSLFSSGEAAPEQGELLPNR
;
A
#
# COMPACT_ATOMS: atom_id res chain seq x y z
N MET A 1 33.81 27.77 6.97
CA MET A 1 33.59 27.35 5.57
C MET A 1 34.89 27.52 4.84
N ASP A 2 35.19 26.66 3.86
CA ASP A 2 36.29 26.89 2.92
C ASP A 2 35.89 28.13 2.08
N GLU A 3 36.55 29.26 2.30
CA GLU A 3 36.07 30.61 1.93
C GLU A 3 35.88 30.85 0.42
N ASP A 4 36.34 29.92 -0.42
CA ASP A 4 36.35 30.01 -1.88
C ASP A 4 35.37 29.06 -2.61
N ARG A 5 34.60 28.22 -1.90
CA ARG A 5 33.67 27.29 -2.57
C ARG A 5 32.34 27.94 -2.95
N THR A 6 32.06 28.03 -4.26
CA THR A 6 30.76 28.48 -4.79
C THR A 6 29.64 27.47 -4.53
N PHE A 7 29.87 26.17 -4.71
CA PHE A 7 28.90 25.11 -4.37
C PHE A 7 29.13 24.62 -2.95
N THR A 8 28.07 24.68 -2.14
CA THR A 8 28.09 24.34 -0.72
C THR A 8 26.82 23.57 -0.32
N VAL A 9 26.70 23.27 0.97
CA VAL A 9 25.56 22.60 1.57
C VAL A 9 24.89 23.54 2.56
N ALA A 10 23.59 23.74 2.42
CA ALA A 10 22.77 24.51 3.35
C ALA A 10 22.30 23.61 4.51
N THR A 11 23.23 23.28 5.41
CA THR A 11 22.89 22.69 6.71
C THR A 11 22.31 23.75 7.64
N ASP A 12 21.60 23.35 8.69
CA ASP A 12 21.14 24.29 9.73
C ASP A 12 22.32 25.11 10.27
N THR A 13 23.48 24.48 10.50
CA THR A 13 24.71 25.17 10.94
C THR A 13 25.22 26.20 9.94
N ALA A 14 25.23 25.88 8.64
CA ALA A 14 25.68 26.81 7.61
C ALA A 14 24.73 28.01 7.46
N VAL A 15 23.43 27.76 7.54
CA VAL A 15 22.40 28.81 7.50
C VAL A 15 22.48 29.70 8.74
N ILE A 16 22.57 29.12 9.94
CA ILE A 16 22.74 29.85 11.20
C ILE A 16 24.01 30.71 11.16
N SER A 17 25.13 30.15 10.69
CA SER A 17 26.38 30.91 10.57
C SER A 17 26.26 32.14 9.67
N MET A 18 25.45 32.09 8.61
CA MET A 18 25.19 33.27 7.78
C MET A 18 24.29 34.28 8.49
N ILE A 19 23.25 33.82 9.17
CA ILE A 19 22.35 34.68 9.96
C ILE A 19 23.14 35.45 11.03
N ASP A 20 24.04 34.76 11.74
CA ASP A 20 24.86 35.34 12.80
C ASP A 20 25.94 36.30 12.28
N SER A 21 26.38 36.13 11.03
CA SER A 21 27.41 36.99 10.43
C SER A 21 26.91 38.35 9.95
N ALA A 22 25.58 38.54 9.84
CA ALA A 22 24.98 39.73 9.26
C ALA A 22 25.15 40.96 10.15
N LYS A 23 25.73 42.04 9.60
CA LYS A 23 26.04 43.27 10.33
C LYS A 23 25.16 44.46 9.96
N SER A 24 24.67 44.51 8.73
CA SER A 24 23.93 45.65 8.17
C SER A 24 22.61 45.24 7.54
N ARG A 25 22.57 44.05 6.90
CA ARG A 25 21.40 43.55 6.20
C ARG A 25 21.27 42.03 6.33
N LEU A 26 20.07 41.57 6.64
CA LEU A 26 19.68 40.17 6.68
C LEU A 26 18.37 39.93 5.93
N VAL A 27 18.39 39.12 4.88
CA VAL A 27 17.17 38.68 4.20
C VAL A 27 17.05 37.16 4.28
N VAL A 28 15.94 36.67 4.81
CA VAL A 28 15.63 35.25 4.93
C VAL A 28 14.40 34.94 4.10
N ILE A 29 14.55 34.08 3.10
CA ILE A 29 13.46 33.59 2.25
C ILE A 29 13.48 32.08 2.32
N ALA A 30 12.39 31.45 2.75
CA ALA A 30 12.33 29.99 2.75
C ALA A 30 10.87 29.49 2.72
N PRO A 31 10.60 28.30 2.15
CA PRO A 31 9.29 27.66 2.30
C PRO A 31 8.92 27.45 3.76
N ALA A 32 9.82 26.83 4.52
CA ALA A 32 9.72 26.63 5.95
C ALA A 32 11.14 26.53 6.54
N LEU A 33 11.23 26.62 7.86
CA LEU A 33 12.50 26.64 8.59
C LEU A 33 12.52 25.54 9.65
N SER A 34 13.71 25.11 10.04
CA SER A 34 13.90 24.29 11.24
C SER A 34 13.77 25.15 12.49
N ARG A 35 13.51 24.52 13.64
CA ARG A 35 13.47 25.22 14.92
C ARG A 35 14.79 25.93 15.23
N ALA A 36 15.93 25.28 14.97
CA ALA A 36 17.25 25.83 15.23
C ALA A 36 17.51 27.12 14.42
N VAL A 37 17.16 27.13 13.13
CA VAL A 37 17.29 28.33 12.28
C VAL A 37 16.34 29.44 12.73
N ALA A 38 15.12 29.09 13.14
CA ALA A 38 14.16 30.05 13.67
C ALA A 38 14.64 30.70 14.99
N ASP A 39 15.23 29.93 15.90
CA ASP A 39 15.78 30.45 17.16
C ASP A 39 16.95 31.42 16.90
N ALA A 40 17.85 31.10 15.96
CA ALA A 40 18.94 32.00 15.56
C ALA A 40 18.41 33.30 14.93
N LEU A 41 17.44 33.20 14.01
CA LEU A 41 16.81 34.37 13.41
C LEU A 41 16.10 35.23 14.46
N ALA A 42 15.38 34.61 15.39
CA ALA A 42 14.69 35.31 16.47
C ALA A 42 15.66 36.11 17.36
N ALA A 43 16.86 35.61 17.61
CA ALA A 43 17.90 36.32 18.35
C ALA A 43 18.40 37.57 17.60
N ARG A 44 18.49 37.54 16.26
CA ARG A 44 18.88 38.72 15.47
C ARG A 44 17.80 39.81 15.44
N LEU A 45 16.52 39.45 15.64
CA LEU A 45 15.41 40.41 15.60
C LEU A 45 15.45 41.46 16.73
N ASP A 46 16.18 41.20 17.81
CA ASP A 46 16.38 42.18 18.88
C ASP A 46 17.37 43.30 18.47
N GLU A 47 18.04 43.18 17.30
CA GLU A 47 19.05 44.12 16.80
C GLU A 47 18.56 45.02 15.64
N LEU A 48 17.23 45.13 15.43
CA LEU A 48 16.64 45.88 14.30
C LEU A 48 17.06 47.36 14.23
N GLU A 49 17.52 47.95 15.33
CA GLU A 49 18.05 49.33 15.33
C GLU A 49 19.32 49.49 14.49
N HIS A 50 20.05 48.40 14.24
CA HIS A 50 21.34 48.39 13.55
C HIS A 50 21.42 47.41 12.39
N LEU A 51 20.42 46.54 12.22
CA LEU A 51 20.36 45.49 11.21
C LEU A 51 19.01 45.57 10.47
N ASP A 52 19.04 45.78 9.15
CA ASP A 52 17.83 45.70 8.32
C ASP A 52 17.46 44.24 8.07
N ILE A 53 16.35 43.78 8.65
CA ILE A 53 15.93 42.38 8.58
C ILE A 53 14.65 42.26 7.75
N ARG A 54 14.65 41.35 6.78
CA ARG A 54 13.45 40.95 6.03
C ARG A 54 13.27 39.44 6.03
N VAL A 55 12.08 39.00 6.39
CA VAL A 55 11.73 37.56 6.45
C VAL A 55 10.53 37.27 5.56
N ILE A 56 10.68 36.36 4.60
CA ILE A 56 9.64 35.92 3.66
C ILE A 56 9.47 34.40 3.80
N VAL A 57 8.26 33.95 4.16
CA VAL A 57 7.96 32.51 4.34
C VAL A 57 6.77 32.03 3.49
N ASP A 58 6.68 30.72 3.24
CA ASP A 58 5.45 30.09 2.76
C ASP A 58 4.56 29.72 3.96
N ALA A 59 3.50 30.49 4.19
CA ALA A 59 2.56 30.24 5.29
C ALA A 59 1.50 29.20 4.88
N ASN A 60 1.94 28.00 4.52
CA ASN A 60 1.09 26.90 4.06
C ASN A 60 1.37 25.61 4.85
N SER A 61 0.32 24.99 5.40
CA SER A 61 0.39 23.76 6.20
C SER A 61 0.98 22.59 5.41
N GLU A 62 0.77 22.54 4.10
CA GLU A 62 1.32 21.47 3.24
C GLU A 62 2.85 21.48 3.19
N VAL A 63 3.50 22.64 3.34
CA VAL A 63 4.97 22.72 3.35
C VAL A 63 5.56 21.96 4.54
N TYR A 64 4.91 22.06 5.69
CA TYR A 64 5.29 21.33 6.91
C TYR A 64 4.97 19.83 6.79
N ARG A 65 3.83 19.47 6.20
CA ARG A 65 3.48 18.06 5.92
C ARG A 65 4.44 17.39 4.95
N LEU A 66 4.93 18.14 3.97
CA LEU A 66 5.97 17.71 3.03
C LEU A 66 7.35 17.66 3.69
N GLY A 67 7.52 18.13 4.92
CA GLY A 67 8.74 18.00 5.71
C GLY A 67 9.85 18.98 5.35
N PHE A 68 9.50 20.16 4.84
CA PHE A 68 10.47 21.23 4.57
C PHE A 68 10.82 22.07 5.80
N GLY A 69 10.14 21.88 6.92
CA GLY A 69 10.42 22.60 8.16
C GLY A 69 9.62 22.06 9.33
N GLU A 70 9.83 22.66 10.50
CA GLU A 70 9.19 22.31 11.76
C GLU A 70 8.11 23.34 12.09
N TYR A 71 6.93 22.88 12.52
CA TYR A 71 5.79 23.78 12.67
C TYR A 71 6.01 24.82 13.78
N GLU A 72 6.80 24.46 14.79
CA GLU A 72 7.19 25.32 15.92
C GLU A 72 8.06 26.49 15.47
N ALA A 73 8.79 26.36 14.36
CA ALA A 73 9.69 27.39 13.86
C ALA A 73 8.95 28.69 13.49
N LEU A 74 7.76 28.57 12.88
CA LEU A 74 6.98 29.74 12.49
C LEU A 74 6.46 30.53 13.70
N GLU A 75 6.09 29.81 14.76
CA GLU A 75 5.61 30.43 16.00
C GLU A 75 6.72 31.24 16.68
N VAL A 76 7.92 30.67 16.78
CA VAL A 76 9.11 31.37 17.30
C VAL A 76 9.37 32.68 16.55
N ILE A 77 9.36 32.64 15.22
CA ILE A 77 9.63 33.81 14.39
C ILE A 77 8.52 34.85 14.52
N ARG A 78 7.25 34.42 14.54
CA ARG A 78 6.09 35.31 14.72
C ARG A 78 6.15 36.03 16.06
N ASP A 79 6.44 35.31 17.13
CA ASP A 79 6.47 35.87 18.47
C ASP A 79 7.62 36.88 18.59
N ALA A 80 8.80 36.56 18.04
CA ALA A 80 9.93 37.49 18.00
C ALA A 80 9.68 38.70 17.11
N ALA A 81 9.07 38.53 15.93
CA ALA A 81 8.71 39.62 15.04
C ALA A 81 7.65 40.54 15.67
N SER A 82 6.68 39.99 16.38
CA SER A 82 5.65 40.77 17.08
C SER A 82 6.24 41.62 18.21
N ARG A 83 7.23 41.10 18.96
CA ARG A 83 7.94 41.86 20.01
C ARG A 83 8.75 43.01 19.45
N ASN A 84 9.37 42.80 18.29
CA ASN A 84 10.28 43.75 17.66
C ASN A 84 9.62 44.61 16.57
N LEU A 85 8.28 44.55 16.44
CA LEU A 85 7.49 45.30 15.45
C LEU A 85 7.95 45.07 13.99
N LEU A 86 8.45 43.87 13.70
CA LEU A 86 8.84 43.48 12.34
C LEU A 86 7.64 42.94 11.56
N ASP A 87 7.40 43.50 10.38
CA ASP A 87 6.41 42.97 9.43
C ASP A 87 6.94 41.73 8.69
N LEU A 88 6.55 40.55 9.16
CA LEU A 88 6.79 39.30 8.44
C LEU A 88 6.06 39.31 7.10
N ARG A 89 6.74 38.82 6.06
CA ARG A 89 6.21 38.74 4.70
C ARG A 89 5.88 37.31 4.31
N VAL A 90 4.93 37.17 3.39
CA VAL A 90 4.51 35.87 2.87
C VAL A 90 4.65 35.81 1.35
N GLN A 91 5.17 34.69 0.86
CA GLN A 91 5.18 34.35 -0.56
C GLN A 91 4.69 32.90 -0.73
N PRO A 92 3.41 32.70 -1.09
CA PRO A 92 2.89 31.36 -1.36
C PRO A 92 3.66 30.68 -2.48
N GLY A 93 4.04 29.41 -2.28
CA GLY A 93 4.67 28.58 -3.29
C GLY A 93 6.16 28.83 -3.49
N VAL A 94 6.85 29.56 -2.61
CA VAL A 94 8.31 29.63 -2.66
C VAL A 94 8.91 28.25 -2.37
N ARG A 95 9.81 27.76 -3.23
CA ARG A 95 10.42 26.41 -3.12
C ARG A 95 11.93 26.42 -3.04
N ILE A 96 12.52 27.61 -2.92
CA ILE A 96 13.94 27.83 -2.73
C ILE A 96 14.16 28.53 -1.40
N GLY A 97 15.32 28.28 -0.81
CA GLY A 97 15.84 29.05 0.29
C GLY A 97 16.80 30.12 -0.22
N VAL A 98 16.73 31.33 0.33
CA VAL A 98 17.69 32.40 0.08
C VAL A 98 18.02 33.06 1.42
N ILE A 99 19.30 33.12 1.76
CA ILE A 99 19.83 33.89 2.88
C ILE A 99 20.77 34.94 2.32
N ILE A 100 20.47 36.21 2.56
CA ILE A 100 21.36 37.33 2.24
C ILE A 100 21.89 37.87 3.56
N SER A 101 23.20 37.79 3.76
CA SER A 101 23.91 38.39 4.89
C SER A 101 24.89 39.40 4.33
N ASP A 102 24.55 40.69 4.44
CA ASP A 102 25.30 41.80 3.86
C ASP A 102 25.54 41.60 2.35
N ASP A 103 26.78 41.30 1.95
CA ASP A 103 27.19 41.10 0.55
C ASP A 103 27.18 39.63 0.10
N ASP A 104 26.99 38.69 1.03
CA ASP A 104 27.01 37.26 0.78
C ASP A 104 25.57 36.72 0.67
N THR A 105 25.29 35.99 -0.40
CA THR A 105 23.98 35.36 -0.64
C THR A 105 24.12 33.86 -0.81
N MET A 106 23.44 33.07 0.02
CA MET A 106 23.26 31.63 -0.21
C MET A 106 21.88 31.36 -0.79
N VAL A 107 21.84 30.72 -1.96
CA VAL A 107 20.63 30.18 -2.56
C VAL A 107 20.67 28.67 -2.44
N PHE A 108 19.62 28.05 -1.91
CA PHE A 108 19.59 26.61 -1.69
C PHE A 108 18.25 25.97 -2.06
N ALA A 109 18.29 24.67 -2.36
CA ALA A 109 17.13 23.83 -2.51
C ALA A 109 16.85 23.13 -1.17
N PRO A 110 15.78 23.49 -0.44
CA PRO A 110 15.41 22.84 0.81
C PRO A 110 15.14 21.36 0.58
N VAL A 111 15.75 20.51 1.39
CA VAL A 111 15.56 19.06 1.30
C VAL A 111 14.45 18.66 2.27
N SER A 112 13.51 17.84 1.78
CA SER A 112 12.44 17.31 2.62
C SER A 112 12.99 16.29 3.61
N LYS A 113 12.79 16.55 4.92
CA LYS A 113 13.14 15.61 6.00
C LYS A 113 12.36 14.28 5.91
N ASN A 114 11.23 14.26 5.19
CA ASN A 114 10.48 13.02 4.90
C ASN A 114 11.20 12.09 3.93
N ILE A 115 12.18 12.57 3.17
CA ILE A 115 12.86 11.82 2.10
C ILE A 115 14.31 11.55 2.50
N GLU A 116 15.03 12.57 2.94
CA GLU A 116 16.46 12.48 3.25
C GLU A 116 16.75 13.08 4.63
N ALA A 117 17.74 12.51 5.33
CA ALA A 117 18.37 13.22 6.44
C ALA A 117 19.19 14.39 5.90
N ALA A 118 19.44 15.42 6.69
CA ALA A 118 20.37 16.47 6.28
C ALA A 118 21.72 15.85 5.93
N SER A 119 22.24 16.14 4.74
CA SER A 119 23.61 15.79 4.36
C SER A 119 24.53 16.87 4.94
N ASP A 120 25.59 16.46 5.61
CA ASP A 120 26.65 17.36 6.08
C ASP A 120 27.87 17.34 5.14
N THR A 121 27.77 16.62 4.02
CA THR A 121 28.90 16.35 3.12
C THR A 121 28.96 17.33 1.96
N ALA A 122 30.11 17.97 1.79
CA ALA A 122 30.32 18.94 0.71
C ALA A 122 30.32 18.33 -0.70
N GLU A 123 30.25 16.99 -0.82
CA GLU A 123 30.12 16.25 -2.08
C GLU A 123 28.67 16.17 -2.58
N LYS A 124 27.69 16.52 -1.74
CA LYS A 124 26.26 16.58 -2.09
C LYS A 124 25.73 18.00 -1.94
N PRO A 125 26.20 18.97 -2.75
CA PRO A 125 25.79 20.35 -2.61
C PRO A 125 24.31 20.53 -2.97
N ASN A 126 23.58 21.24 -2.11
CA ASN A 126 22.23 21.72 -2.39
C ASN A 126 22.15 23.26 -2.41
N ALA A 127 23.30 23.94 -2.35
CA ALA A 127 23.38 25.39 -2.23
C ALA A 127 24.50 26.01 -3.08
N ILE A 128 24.29 27.28 -3.43
CA ILE A 128 25.23 28.13 -4.17
C ILE A 128 25.42 29.43 -3.38
N VAL A 129 26.67 29.84 -3.17
CA VAL A 129 27.03 31.14 -2.59
C VAL A 129 27.38 32.13 -3.69
N LEU A 130 26.76 33.29 -3.65
CA LEU A 130 26.92 34.41 -4.58
C LEU A 130 27.40 35.64 -3.82
N ARG A 131 28.21 36.48 -4.47
CA ARG A 131 28.75 37.73 -3.90
C ARG A 131 28.60 38.90 -4.86
N GLY A 132 28.66 40.12 -4.33
CA GLY A 132 28.73 41.37 -5.10
C GLY A 132 27.46 41.68 -5.91
N ALA A 133 27.58 41.95 -7.21
CA ALA A 133 26.46 42.46 -8.02
C ALA A 133 25.23 41.51 -8.09
N SER A 134 25.43 40.21 -7.90
CA SER A 134 24.35 39.22 -7.85
C SER A 134 23.52 39.35 -6.57
N THR A 135 24.17 39.63 -5.43
CA THR A 135 23.52 39.88 -4.14
C THR A 135 22.57 41.07 -4.26
N GLU A 136 23.04 42.19 -4.83
CA GLU A 136 22.23 43.39 -5.01
C GLU A 136 21.00 43.20 -5.92
N LYS A 137 21.07 42.28 -6.90
CA LYS A 137 19.89 41.91 -7.70
C LYS A 137 18.85 41.13 -6.89
N LEU A 138 19.28 40.23 -6.01
CA LEU A 138 18.39 39.43 -5.16
C LEU A 138 17.78 40.26 -4.02
N VAL A 139 18.53 41.23 -3.49
CA VAL A 139 17.99 42.26 -2.61
C VAL A 139 16.88 43.02 -3.34
N ARG A 140 17.09 43.41 -4.62
CA ARG A 140 16.07 43.99 -5.54
C ARG A 140 14.82 43.14 -5.66
N ALA A 141 14.97 41.90 -6.06
CA ALA A 141 13.84 40.99 -6.22
C ALA A 141 13.09 40.71 -4.90
N SER A 142 13.77 40.72 -3.75
CA SER A 142 13.14 40.49 -2.43
C SER A 142 12.49 41.74 -1.83
N GLY A 143 12.72 42.92 -2.42
CA GLY A 143 12.21 44.21 -1.94
C GLY A 143 12.94 44.78 -0.71
N ALA A 144 14.08 44.21 -0.30
CA ALA A 144 14.87 44.64 0.86
C ALA A 144 15.79 45.85 0.55
N HIS A 145 15.24 46.94 -0.01
CA HIS A 145 16.01 48.16 -0.34
C HIS A 145 15.91 49.18 0.78
N ALA A 146 16.99 49.92 1.00
CA ALA A 146 17.01 51.06 1.92
C ALA A 146 16.12 52.25 1.49
N ASN A 147 15.66 52.30 0.23
CA ASN A 147 14.92 53.44 -0.32
C ASN A 147 13.43 53.14 -0.56
N ASN A 148 12.56 53.88 0.13
CA ASN A 148 11.09 53.79 0.03
C ASN A 148 10.51 54.11 -1.36
N ASP A 149 11.27 54.78 -2.25
CA ASP A 149 10.86 55.10 -3.63
C ASP A 149 11.19 53.98 -4.64
N SER A 150 11.69 52.83 -4.16
CA SER A 150 12.02 51.69 -5.03
C SER A 150 10.76 50.95 -5.48
N PRO A 151 10.76 50.34 -6.68
CA PRO A 151 9.65 49.48 -7.09
C PRO A 151 9.45 48.34 -6.08
N PRO A 152 8.21 47.82 -5.93
CA PRO A 152 7.95 46.68 -5.08
C PRO A 152 8.81 45.47 -5.52
N GLY A 153 9.14 44.61 -4.56
CA GLY A 153 9.87 43.38 -4.85
C GLY A 153 9.09 42.47 -5.81
N GLU A 154 9.78 41.49 -6.38
CA GLU A 154 9.16 40.43 -7.18
C GLU A 154 8.38 39.45 -6.28
N ILE A 155 8.81 39.29 -5.02
CA ILE A 155 8.22 38.36 -4.05
C ILE A 155 8.02 39.00 -2.67
N GLY A 156 7.13 38.42 -1.85
CA GLY A 156 6.95 38.81 -0.45
C GLY A 156 6.35 40.20 -0.26
N ASN A 157 5.51 40.65 -1.20
CA ASN A 157 4.83 41.94 -1.12
C ASN A 157 3.66 41.96 -0.14
N ALA A 158 3.14 40.78 0.23
CA ALA A 158 2.07 40.64 1.20
C ALA A 158 2.63 40.48 2.62
N ALA A 159 2.01 41.16 3.60
CA ALA A 159 2.25 40.90 5.01
C ALA A 159 1.63 39.54 5.42
N LEU A 160 2.26 38.88 6.39
CA LEU A 160 1.76 37.64 6.96
C LEU A 160 0.58 37.93 7.89
N ASP A 161 -0.63 37.67 7.39
CA ASP A 161 -1.87 37.87 8.13
C ASP A 161 -1.97 36.92 9.35
N PRO A 162 -2.12 37.44 10.59
CA PRO A 162 -2.27 36.62 11.79
C PRO A 162 -3.44 35.63 11.73
N SER A 163 -4.53 35.98 11.04
CA SER A 163 -5.70 35.10 10.89
C SER A 163 -5.39 33.87 10.03
N LYS A 164 -4.59 34.03 8.96
CA LYS A 164 -4.14 32.94 8.10
C LYS A 164 -3.21 31.99 8.84
N VAL A 165 -2.32 32.52 9.67
CA VAL A 165 -1.43 31.70 10.51
C VAL A 165 -2.24 30.86 11.49
N LYS A 166 -3.22 31.45 12.18
CA LYS A 166 -4.11 30.70 13.09
C LYS A 166 -4.88 29.60 12.36
N ALA A 167 -5.40 29.87 11.17
CA ALA A 167 -6.09 28.87 10.36
C ALA A 167 -5.15 27.72 9.94
N MET A 168 -3.91 28.04 9.55
CA MET A 168 -2.88 27.06 9.23
C MET A 168 -2.49 26.22 10.45
N GLN A 169 -2.31 26.83 11.62
CA GLN A 169 -2.02 26.13 12.87
C GLN A 169 -3.14 25.17 13.24
N ALA A 170 -4.40 25.61 13.22
CA ALA A 170 -5.55 24.74 13.48
C ALA A 170 -5.65 23.58 12.48
N ASP A 171 -5.26 23.79 11.22
CA ASP A 171 -5.21 22.73 10.21
C ASP A 171 -4.08 21.72 10.48
N LEU A 172 -2.90 22.17 10.94
CA LEU A 172 -1.80 21.31 11.36
C LEU A 172 -2.14 20.54 12.65
N GLU A 173 -2.86 21.13 13.59
CA GLU A 173 -3.33 20.41 14.79
C GLU A 173 -4.35 19.33 14.45
N ARG A 174 -5.29 19.64 13.55
CA ARG A 174 -6.30 18.68 13.08
C ARG A 174 -5.69 17.57 12.22
N ASN A 175 -4.69 17.91 11.42
CA ASN A 175 -4.03 17.02 10.46
C ASN A 175 -2.50 17.15 10.59
N PRO A 176 -1.90 16.56 11.65
CA PRO A 176 -0.49 16.75 11.95
C PRO A 176 0.41 16.09 10.91
N PRO A 177 1.57 16.70 10.60
CA PRO A 177 2.62 16.03 9.85
C PRO A 177 3.01 14.71 10.52
N VAL A 178 3.20 13.66 9.71
CA VAL A 178 3.79 12.40 10.20
C VAL A 178 5.26 12.66 10.52
N LYS A 179 5.79 12.06 11.60
CA LYS A 179 7.20 12.22 11.95
C LYS A 179 8.10 11.77 10.81
N PHE A 180 9.15 12.53 10.55
CA PHE A 180 10.03 12.36 9.40
C PHE A 180 10.70 10.97 9.32
N ASP A 181 11.08 10.40 10.46
CA ASP A 181 11.63 9.04 10.56
C ASP A 181 10.60 7.96 10.17
N ILE A 182 9.36 8.10 10.60
CA ILE A 182 8.27 7.20 10.27
C ILE A 182 7.95 7.29 8.77
N THR A 183 7.85 8.49 8.21
CA THR A 183 7.59 8.69 6.78
C THR A 183 8.66 8.03 5.91
N ARG A 184 9.94 8.23 6.25
CA ARG A 184 11.08 7.60 5.55
C ARG A 184 10.97 6.07 5.59
N ARG A 185 10.75 5.51 6.77
CA ARG A 185 10.60 4.06 6.95
C ARG A 185 9.38 3.53 6.19
N MET A 186 8.24 4.23 6.26
CA MET A 186 7.04 3.87 5.51
C MET A 186 7.25 3.85 4.00
N GLN A 187 7.99 4.80 3.44
CA GLN A 187 8.28 4.82 2.00
C GLN A 187 9.08 3.58 1.59
N VAL A 188 10.11 3.23 2.36
CA VAL A 188 10.89 2.00 2.14
C VAL A 188 10.00 0.76 2.23
N PHE A 189 9.21 0.62 3.30
CA PHE A 189 8.31 -0.53 3.47
C PHE A 189 7.25 -0.59 2.38
N SER A 190 6.55 0.50 2.07
CA SER A 190 5.45 0.53 1.09
C SER A 190 5.94 0.27 -0.34
N SER A 191 7.19 0.62 -0.65
CA SER A 191 7.81 0.35 -1.95
C SER A 191 8.19 -1.13 -2.16
N ARG A 192 8.24 -1.94 -1.10
CA ARG A 192 8.73 -3.32 -1.18
C ARG A 192 7.83 -4.36 -0.55
N VAL A 193 6.97 -4.01 0.40
CA VAL A 193 6.11 -4.91 1.15
C VAL A 193 4.66 -4.44 1.04
N VAL A 194 3.76 -5.36 0.71
CA VAL A 194 2.32 -5.13 0.73
C VAL A 194 1.60 -6.26 1.45
N TYR A 195 0.49 -5.95 2.10
CA TYR A 195 -0.43 -6.98 2.58
C TYR A 195 -1.13 -7.63 1.41
N VAL A 196 -1.37 -8.92 1.54
CA VAL A 196 -2.05 -9.74 0.54
C VAL A 196 -3.13 -10.56 1.21
N GLU A 197 -4.38 -10.34 0.79
CA GLU A 197 -5.50 -11.23 1.11
C GLU A 197 -5.72 -12.15 -0.09
N PHE A 198 -5.49 -13.44 0.11
CA PHE A 198 -5.65 -14.46 -0.92
C PHE A 198 -6.77 -15.42 -0.56
N GLU A 199 -7.87 -15.31 -1.29
CA GLU A 199 -9.05 -16.16 -1.15
C GLU A 199 -9.34 -16.86 -2.46
N ILE A 200 -9.44 -18.19 -2.42
CA ILE A 200 -9.89 -19.01 -3.55
C ILE A 200 -11.21 -19.66 -3.20
N THR A 201 -12.23 -19.43 -4.03
CA THR A 201 -13.53 -20.09 -3.94
C THR A 201 -13.69 -21.12 -5.05
N GLY A 202 -14.66 -22.03 -4.92
CA GLY A 202 -15.00 -23.00 -5.96
C GLY A 202 -14.00 -24.14 -6.19
N PHE A 203 -12.81 -24.13 -5.59
CA PHE A 203 -11.76 -25.12 -5.90
C PHE A 203 -11.94 -26.50 -5.23
N ALA A 204 -12.76 -26.63 -4.19
CA ALA A 204 -12.96 -27.89 -3.46
C ALA A 204 -14.41 -28.36 -3.61
N LEU A 205 -14.62 -29.43 -4.37
CA LEU A 205 -15.95 -29.88 -4.78
C LEU A 205 -16.65 -30.73 -3.72
N SER A 206 -15.89 -31.38 -2.80
CA SER A 206 -16.44 -32.25 -1.76
C SER A 206 -17.39 -31.56 -0.78
N ARG A 207 -17.37 -30.22 -0.73
CA ARG A 207 -18.19 -29.41 0.18
C ARG A 207 -19.44 -28.84 -0.47
N LYS A 208 -19.61 -28.98 -1.79
CA LYS A 208 -20.79 -28.48 -2.48
C LYS A 208 -22.03 -29.29 -2.04
N GLN A 209 -23.09 -28.56 -1.70
CA GLN A 209 -24.38 -29.12 -1.33
C GLN A 209 -25.34 -28.91 -2.49
N VAL A 210 -26.05 -29.96 -2.88
CA VAL A 210 -27.09 -29.89 -3.91
C VAL A 210 -28.42 -29.85 -3.17
N PRO A 211 -29.19 -28.74 -3.26
CA PRO A 211 -30.52 -28.72 -2.67
C PRO A 211 -31.45 -29.65 -3.47
N LEU A 212 -32.29 -30.41 -2.76
CA LEU A 212 -33.38 -31.15 -3.39
C LEU A 212 -34.47 -30.18 -3.87
N PRO A 213 -35.06 -30.41 -5.06
CA PRO A 213 -36.25 -29.68 -5.47
C PRO A 213 -37.42 -29.93 -4.51
N GLU A 214 -38.32 -28.96 -4.42
CA GLU A 214 -39.54 -29.07 -3.62
C GLU A 214 -40.36 -30.30 -4.05
N GLY A 215 -40.85 -31.09 -3.08
CA GLY A 215 -41.55 -32.35 -3.32
C GLY A 215 -40.72 -33.63 -3.13
N PHE A 216 -39.38 -33.52 -3.11
CA PHE A 216 -38.45 -34.66 -2.95
C PHE A 216 -37.78 -34.71 -1.55
N SER A 217 -38.15 -33.82 -0.63
CA SER A 217 -37.49 -33.64 0.68
C SER A 217 -37.63 -34.80 1.69
N THR A 218 -38.50 -35.76 1.41
CA THR A 218 -38.82 -36.92 2.27
C THR A 218 -38.31 -38.19 1.60
N VAL A 219 -36.99 -38.40 1.70
CA VAL A 219 -36.29 -39.61 1.24
C VAL A 219 -36.32 -40.65 2.36
N SER A 220 -36.70 -41.89 2.07
CA SER A 220 -36.76 -42.99 3.05
C SER A 220 -35.54 -43.92 2.93
N ASP A 221 -34.96 -44.04 1.74
CA ASP A 221 -33.72 -44.79 1.49
C ASP A 221 -32.50 -44.02 2.05
N ALA A 222 -31.79 -44.66 2.98
CA ALA A 222 -30.62 -44.06 3.65
C ALA A 222 -29.41 -43.81 2.72
N HIS A 223 -29.25 -44.61 1.67
CA HIS A 223 -28.18 -44.46 0.67
C HIS A 223 -28.49 -43.33 -0.31
N LEU A 224 -29.72 -43.25 -0.80
CA LEU A 224 -30.18 -42.13 -1.63
C LEU A 224 -30.24 -40.84 -0.81
N GLN A 225 -30.68 -40.90 0.45
CA GLN A 225 -30.62 -39.78 1.39
C GLN A 225 -29.15 -39.36 1.63
N ALA A 226 -28.19 -40.26 1.73
CA ALA A 226 -26.78 -39.90 1.85
C ALA A 226 -26.19 -39.29 0.57
N GLN A 227 -26.61 -39.75 -0.62
CA GLN A 227 -26.20 -39.18 -1.91
C GLN A 227 -26.76 -37.78 -2.13
N ILE A 228 -27.96 -37.52 -1.61
CA ILE A 228 -28.74 -36.32 -1.90
C ILE A 228 -28.68 -35.28 -0.76
N SER A 229 -28.86 -35.70 0.50
CA SER A 229 -28.95 -34.79 1.67
C SER A 229 -27.59 -34.49 2.30
N SER A 230 -26.63 -35.41 2.18
CA SER A 230 -25.27 -35.18 2.63
C SER A 230 -24.46 -34.76 1.40
N ARG A 231 -23.91 -33.55 1.44
CA ARG A 231 -22.81 -33.00 0.62
C ARG A 231 -22.24 -33.98 -0.40
N LEU A 232 -21.90 -33.51 -1.60
CA LEU A 232 -21.25 -34.25 -2.71
C LEU A 232 -20.07 -35.20 -2.34
N ARG A 233 -19.58 -35.14 -1.10
CA ARG A 233 -18.70 -36.09 -0.44
C ARG A 233 -18.89 -37.58 -0.80
N ALA A 234 -20.09 -38.15 -0.87
CA ALA A 234 -20.22 -39.59 -1.16
C ALA A 234 -19.89 -39.94 -2.63
N PRO A 235 -20.51 -39.28 -3.64
CA PRO A 235 -20.07 -39.40 -5.03
C PRO A 235 -18.61 -39.00 -5.25
N MET A 236 -18.13 -37.95 -4.56
CA MET A 236 -16.72 -37.52 -4.64
C MET A 236 -15.74 -38.51 -4.01
N ALA A 237 -16.12 -39.19 -2.94
CA ALA A 237 -15.32 -40.25 -2.33
C ALA A 237 -15.24 -41.48 -3.24
N ALA A 238 -16.30 -41.76 -4.02
CA ALA A 238 -16.29 -42.83 -5.02
C ALA A 238 -15.41 -42.48 -6.24
N VAL A 239 -15.42 -41.22 -6.70
CA VAL A 239 -14.54 -40.74 -7.79
C VAL A 239 -13.07 -40.76 -7.36
N GLY A 240 -12.77 -40.39 -6.12
CA GLY A 240 -11.41 -40.40 -5.58
C GLY A 240 -10.48 -39.39 -6.28
N ALA A 241 -9.17 -39.66 -6.23
CA ALA A 241 -8.18 -38.83 -6.90
C ALA A 241 -8.19 -39.09 -8.42
N VAL A 242 -8.22 -38.03 -9.21
CA VAL A 242 -8.25 -38.11 -10.68
C VAL A 242 -6.91 -37.74 -11.29
N GLU A 243 -6.55 -38.37 -12.40
CA GLU A 243 -5.33 -38.04 -13.13
C GLU A 243 -5.47 -36.69 -13.84
N VAL A 244 -4.67 -35.71 -13.39
CA VAL A 244 -4.64 -34.35 -13.92
C VAL A 244 -3.21 -34.00 -14.33
N THR A 245 -3.08 -33.39 -15.50
CA THR A 245 -1.81 -32.83 -15.97
C THR A 245 -1.50 -31.54 -15.22
N ILE A 246 -0.36 -31.48 -14.53
CA ILE A 246 0.19 -30.30 -13.86
C ILE A 246 1.30 -29.72 -14.73
N GLY A 247 1.27 -28.39 -14.93
CA GLY A 247 2.24 -27.68 -15.77
C GLY A 247 1.83 -27.62 -17.25
N GLU A 248 2.72 -27.04 -18.06
CA GLU A 248 2.55 -26.84 -19.50
C GLU A 248 3.81 -27.26 -20.28
N GLY A 249 3.62 -27.67 -21.54
CA GLY A 249 4.73 -28.00 -22.43
C GLY A 249 5.53 -29.24 -21.98
N LYS A 250 6.87 -29.15 -22.08
CA LYS A 250 7.79 -30.27 -21.81
C LYS A 250 7.90 -30.65 -20.33
N ASP A 251 7.48 -29.75 -19.42
CA ASP A 251 7.54 -29.97 -17.97
C ASP A 251 6.21 -30.50 -17.39
N ALA A 252 5.22 -30.76 -18.26
CA ALA A 252 3.92 -31.29 -17.87
C ALA A 252 4.04 -32.70 -17.27
N LYS A 253 3.44 -32.90 -16.10
CA LYS A 253 3.43 -34.19 -15.40
C LYS A 253 2.02 -34.58 -15.02
N THR A 254 1.70 -35.87 -15.16
CA THR A 254 0.45 -36.42 -14.65
C THR A 254 0.57 -36.65 -13.16
N ALA A 255 -0.42 -36.18 -12.39
CA ALA A 255 -0.51 -36.45 -10.97
C ALA A 255 -1.96 -36.81 -10.59
N LEU A 256 -2.09 -37.60 -9.53
CA LEU A 256 -3.38 -37.85 -8.89
C LEU A 256 -3.75 -36.63 -8.03
N VAL A 257 -4.84 -35.97 -8.41
CA VAL A 257 -5.33 -34.74 -7.78
C VAL A 257 -6.69 -35.00 -7.13
N ASP A 258 -6.79 -34.58 -5.87
CA ASP A 258 -8.02 -34.53 -5.09
C ASP A 258 -8.12 -33.19 -4.32
N ASP A 259 -9.22 -33.00 -3.58
CA ASP A 259 -9.41 -31.81 -2.73
C ASP A 259 -8.28 -31.60 -1.69
N ALA A 260 -7.62 -32.67 -1.22
CA ALA A 260 -6.54 -32.56 -0.23
C ALA A 260 -5.25 -32.05 -0.90
N TRP A 261 -4.96 -32.53 -2.10
CA TRP A 261 -3.88 -32.05 -2.94
C TRP A 261 -4.06 -30.57 -3.26
N LEU A 262 -5.26 -30.15 -3.68
CA LEU A 262 -5.53 -28.74 -4.01
C LEU A 262 -5.33 -27.81 -2.79
N ARG A 263 -5.76 -28.24 -1.59
CA ARG A 263 -5.52 -27.48 -0.36
C ARG A 263 -4.04 -27.39 -0.01
N LYS A 264 -3.30 -28.49 -0.20
CA LYS A 264 -1.85 -28.53 0.06
C LYS A 264 -1.10 -27.63 -0.93
N GLU A 265 -1.47 -27.67 -2.20
CA GLU A 265 -0.84 -26.87 -3.24
C GLU A 265 -1.14 -25.37 -3.08
N ARG A 266 -2.39 -25.01 -2.78
CA ARG A 266 -2.75 -23.64 -2.39
C ARG A 266 -1.86 -23.15 -1.24
N LYS A 267 -1.77 -23.93 -0.16
CA LYS A 267 -0.95 -23.58 1.01
C LYS A 267 0.53 -23.47 0.64
N ARG A 268 1.03 -24.34 -0.24
CA ARG A 268 2.41 -24.28 -0.73
C ARG A 268 2.70 -22.96 -1.45
N ILE A 269 1.80 -22.53 -2.34
CA ILE A 269 1.93 -21.25 -3.05
C ILE A 269 1.93 -20.08 -2.05
N GLU A 270 0.97 -20.07 -1.12
CA GLU A 270 0.95 -19.07 -0.03
C GLU A 270 2.26 -19.06 0.76
N ASP A 271 2.75 -20.22 1.18
CA ASP A 271 3.94 -20.33 2.02
C ASP A 271 5.25 -20.04 1.28
N ILE A 272 5.30 -20.11 -0.05
CA ILE A 272 6.49 -19.74 -0.83
C ILE A 272 6.62 -18.23 -0.92
N TYR A 273 5.56 -17.56 -1.35
CA TYR A 273 5.64 -16.15 -1.77
C TYR A 273 5.25 -15.16 -0.67
N THR A 274 4.60 -15.62 0.41
CA THR A 274 4.02 -14.71 1.40
C THR A 274 4.43 -15.06 2.83
N PHE A 275 4.57 -14.04 3.67
CA PHE A 275 4.98 -14.14 5.06
C PHE A 275 3.78 -13.91 5.98
N GLN A 276 3.36 -14.94 6.72
CA GLN A 276 2.33 -14.82 7.75
C GLN A 276 2.93 -14.20 9.01
N ILE A 277 2.45 -13.03 9.41
CA ILE A 277 2.85 -12.34 10.63
C ILE A 277 1.69 -12.45 11.64
N ASP A 278 1.95 -13.10 12.78
CA ASP A 278 0.95 -13.32 13.81
C ASP A 278 0.33 -12.00 14.28
N ASN A 279 -1.01 -11.94 14.29
CA ASN A 279 -1.84 -10.78 14.62
C ASN A 279 -1.76 -9.57 13.66
N PHE A 280 -0.97 -9.67 12.59
CA PHE A 280 -0.86 -8.61 11.58
C PHE A 280 -1.37 -9.05 10.21
N GLY A 281 -1.43 -10.35 9.94
CA GLY A 281 -1.90 -10.89 8.66
C GLY A 281 -0.74 -11.31 7.77
N ARG A 282 -0.94 -11.29 6.46
CA ARG A 282 0.00 -11.87 5.50
C ARG A 282 0.55 -10.80 4.56
N VAL A 283 1.86 -10.76 4.40
CA VAL A 283 2.54 -9.81 3.52
C VAL A 283 3.32 -10.53 2.43
N ILE A 284 3.56 -9.85 1.32
CA ILE A 284 4.35 -10.31 0.17
C ILE A 284 5.36 -9.22 -0.21
N LEU A 285 6.52 -9.65 -0.71
CA LEU A 285 7.47 -8.73 -1.33
C LEU A 285 6.97 -8.35 -2.73
N ARG A 286 7.02 -7.07 -3.09
CA ARG A 286 6.55 -6.61 -4.40
C ARG A 286 7.29 -7.28 -5.57
N GLU A 287 8.55 -7.64 -5.38
CA GLU A 287 9.35 -8.35 -6.38
C GLU A 287 8.83 -9.78 -6.66
N ASP A 288 8.29 -10.45 -5.64
CA ASP A 288 7.71 -11.80 -5.75
C ASP A 288 6.30 -11.80 -6.38
N ARG A 289 5.71 -10.62 -6.59
CA ARG A 289 4.31 -10.47 -7.01
C ARG A 289 4.02 -11.16 -8.33
N LYS A 290 4.89 -10.93 -9.32
CA LYS A 290 4.74 -11.46 -10.67
C LYS A 290 4.76 -12.99 -10.68
N ASP A 291 5.65 -13.57 -9.90
CA ASP A 291 5.80 -15.02 -9.81
C ASP A 291 4.67 -15.66 -9.00
N PHE A 292 4.20 -14.98 -7.94
CA PHE A 292 2.99 -15.40 -7.22
C PHE A 292 1.76 -15.41 -8.12
N ASP A 293 1.53 -14.35 -8.91
CA ASP A 293 0.41 -14.30 -9.86
C ASP A 293 0.48 -15.41 -10.90
N ALA A 294 1.68 -15.67 -11.45
CA ALA A 294 1.89 -16.77 -12.38
C ALA A 294 1.60 -18.14 -11.72
N ALA A 295 2.05 -18.35 -10.48
CA ALA A 295 1.78 -19.58 -9.73
C ALA A 295 0.28 -19.77 -9.43
N VAL A 296 -0.43 -18.69 -9.08
CA VAL A 296 -1.88 -18.72 -8.87
C VAL A 296 -2.62 -19.05 -10.17
N GLN A 297 -2.25 -18.45 -11.30
CA GLN A 297 -2.85 -18.78 -12.59
C GLN A 297 -2.61 -20.23 -13.00
N ALA A 298 -1.38 -20.72 -12.83
CA ALA A 298 -1.07 -22.13 -13.07
C ALA A 298 -1.91 -23.07 -12.18
N PHE A 299 -2.11 -22.70 -10.91
CA PHE A 299 -2.98 -23.44 -9.99
C PHE A 299 -4.44 -23.45 -10.47
N LEU A 300 -4.98 -22.32 -10.93
CA LEU A 300 -6.36 -22.25 -11.46
C LEU A 300 -6.55 -23.13 -12.69
N THR A 301 -5.55 -23.19 -13.58
CA THR A 301 -5.56 -24.12 -14.72
C THR A 301 -5.64 -25.57 -14.26
N VAL A 302 -4.90 -25.95 -13.21
CA VAL A 302 -4.98 -27.31 -12.63
C VAL A 302 -6.35 -27.57 -12.02
N VAL A 303 -6.93 -26.61 -11.29
CA VAL A 303 -8.28 -26.73 -10.73
C VAL A 303 -9.33 -26.91 -11.83
N GLY A 304 -9.23 -26.16 -12.93
CA GLY A 304 -10.13 -26.32 -14.08
C GLY A 304 -10.07 -27.73 -14.67
N ARG A 305 -8.86 -28.24 -14.92
CA ARG A 305 -8.64 -29.61 -15.42
C ARG A 305 -9.19 -30.67 -14.45
N TYR A 306 -9.00 -30.46 -13.14
CA TYR A 306 -9.57 -31.31 -12.10
C TYR A 306 -11.10 -31.30 -12.15
N HIS A 307 -11.74 -30.13 -12.21
CA HIS A 307 -13.21 -30.02 -12.33
C HIS A 307 -13.75 -30.75 -13.56
N ASP A 308 -13.08 -30.64 -14.71
CA ASP A 308 -13.52 -31.32 -15.93
C ASP A 308 -13.40 -32.84 -15.82
N LYS A 309 -12.31 -33.35 -15.23
CA LYS A 309 -12.13 -34.78 -14.97
C LYS A 309 -13.16 -35.33 -13.98
N VAL A 310 -13.41 -34.59 -12.90
CA VAL A 310 -14.42 -34.94 -11.92
C VAL A 310 -15.82 -34.92 -12.53
N ARG A 311 -16.13 -33.92 -13.37
CA ARG A 311 -17.40 -33.84 -14.09
C ARG A 311 -17.61 -35.07 -14.98
N ALA A 312 -16.60 -35.45 -15.77
CA ALA A 312 -16.65 -36.63 -16.61
C ALA A 312 -16.81 -37.94 -15.80
N ALA A 313 -16.08 -38.06 -14.69
CA ALA A 313 -16.17 -39.22 -13.81
C ALA A 313 -17.57 -39.34 -13.17
N LEU A 314 -18.13 -38.23 -12.68
CA LEU A 314 -19.49 -38.22 -12.16
C LEU A 314 -20.53 -38.52 -13.23
N ASP A 315 -20.41 -37.94 -14.42
CA ASP A 315 -21.36 -38.13 -15.51
C ASP A 315 -21.52 -39.62 -15.90
N SER A 316 -20.48 -40.43 -15.72
CA SER A 316 -20.55 -41.89 -15.90
C SER A 316 -21.55 -42.59 -14.95
N HIS A 317 -21.89 -41.97 -13.82
CA HIS A 317 -22.86 -42.47 -12.84
C HIS A 317 -24.29 -41.96 -13.07
N ARG A 318 -24.52 -41.12 -14.09
CA ARG A 318 -25.83 -40.49 -14.37
C ARG A 318 -26.97 -41.50 -14.49
N ALA A 319 -26.77 -42.54 -15.28
CA ALA A 319 -27.81 -43.55 -15.53
C ALA A 319 -28.20 -44.28 -14.23
N ALA A 320 -27.21 -44.72 -13.45
CA ALA A 320 -27.45 -45.39 -12.17
C ALA A 320 -28.13 -44.47 -11.14
N PHE A 321 -27.80 -43.18 -11.14
CA PHE A 321 -28.48 -42.18 -10.32
C PHE A 321 -29.95 -42.01 -10.75
N GLN A 322 -30.24 -41.86 -12.05
CA GLN A 322 -31.60 -41.74 -12.57
C GLN A 322 -32.46 -42.96 -12.23
N GLU A 323 -31.89 -44.16 -12.35
CA GLU A 323 -32.56 -45.41 -11.99
C GLU A 323 -32.89 -45.46 -10.50
N SER A 324 -31.91 -45.19 -9.63
CA SER A 324 -32.08 -45.20 -8.17
C SER A 324 -33.08 -44.12 -7.71
N PHE A 325 -32.99 -42.92 -8.28
CA PHE A 325 -33.91 -41.81 -7.99
C PHE A 325 -35.34 -42.17 -8.39
N SER A 326 -35.52 -42.72 -9.60
CA SER A 326 -36.85 -43.12 -10.08
C SER A 326 -37.43 -44.25 -9.23
N ALA A 327 -36.61 -45.25 -8.86
CA ALA A 327 -37.04 -46.37 -8.03
C ALA A 327 -37.54 -45.93 -6.64
N GLU A 328 -36.89 -44.94 -6.00
CA GLU A 328 -37.32 -44.42 -4.70
C GLU A 328 -38.66 -43.68 -4.79
N PHE A 329 -38.80 -42.78 -5.76
CA PHE A 329 -39.93 -41.84 -5.77
C PHE A 329 -41.16 -42.35 -6.53
N LEU A 330 -41.00 -43.36 -7.40
CA LEU A 330 -42.09 -43.91 -8.20
C LEU A 330 -43.27 -44.43 -7.33
N PRO A 331 -43.07 -45.23 -6.26
CA PRO A 331 -44.18 -45.72 -5.44
C PRO A 331 -45.05 -44.58 -4.87
N ARG A 332 -44.39 -43.50 -4.43
CA ARG A 332 -45.07 -42.32 -3.86
C ARG A 332 -45.82 -41.53 -4.93
N TRP A 333 -45.22 -41.34 -6.09
CA TRP A 333 -45.83 -40.62 -7.21
C TRP A 333 -46.97 -41.40 -7.85
N THR A 334 -46.95 -42.74 -7.81
CA THR A 334 -48.10 -43.56 -8.22
C THR A 334 -49.27 -43.42 -7.24
N ALA A 335 -49.00 -43.38 -5.92
CA ALA A 335 -50.04 -43.21 -4.91
C ALA A 335 -50.63 -41.79 -4.88
N SER A 336 -49.79 -40.77 -5.13
CA SER A 336 -50.16 -39.36 -5.12
C SER A 336 -49.34 -38.59 -6.17
N PRO A 337 -49.79 -38.57 -7.44
CA PRO A 337 -49.11 -37.83 -8.50
C PRO A 337 -49.04 -36.33 -8.19
N PRO A 338 -47.99 -35.62 -8.63
CA PRO A 338 -47.91 -34.17 -8.48
C PRO A 338 -49.06 -33.43 -9.17
N ASP A 339 -49.61 -32.41 -8.51
CA ASP A 339 -50.76 -31.62 -9.00
C ASP A 339 -50.55 -31.05 -10.41
N TYR A 340 -49.33 -30.66 -10.76
CA TYR A 340 -49.04 -30.08 -12.07
C TYR A 340 -49.18 -31.10 -13.22
N MET A 341 -49.03 -32.40 -12.94
CA MET A 341 -49.21 -33.46 -13.93
C MET A 341 -50.68 -33.74 -14.20
N THR A 342 -51.55 -33.55 -13.20
CA THR A 342 -52.99 -33.81 -13.29
C THR A 342 -53.79 -32.56 -13.67
N ARG A 343 -53.22 -31.36 -13.48
CA ARG A 343 -53.86 -30.05 -13.72
C ARG A 343 -54.50 -29.88 -15.10
N TRP A 344 -53.95 -30.50 -16.14
CA TRP A 344 -54.43 -30.33 -17.53
C TRP A 344 -55.25 -31.53 -18.05
N GLY A 345 -55.74 -32.39 -17.15
CA GLY A 345 -56.55 -33.55 -17.53
C GLY A 345 -55.76 -34.75 -18.07
N ASN A 346 -54.43 -34.72 -17.97
CA ASN A 346 -53.57 -35.86 -18.29
C ASN A 346 -53.72 -36.93 -17.22
N GLN A 347 -53.83 -38.21 -17.62
CA GLN A 347 -53.71 -39.31 -16.68
C GLN A 347 -52.22 -39.64 -16.50
N PRO A 348 -51.67 -39.54 -15.27
CA PRO A 348 -50.29 -39.91 -15.00
C PRO A 348 -50.18 -41.43 -14.98
N ASP A 349 -50.10 -42.04 -16.17
CA ASP A 349 -49.75 -43.45 -16.27
C ASP A 349 -48.32 -43.69 -15.78
N GLU A 350 -47.99 -44.96 -15.49
CA GLU A 350 -46.70 -45.32 -14.93
C GLU A 350 -45.51 -44.87 -15.83
N ASN A 351 -45.70 -44.88 -17.15
CA ASN A 351 -44.67 -44.45 -18.11
C ASN A 351 -44.42 -42.94 -18.04
N SER A 352 -45.49 -42.15 -17.92
CA SER A 352 -45.44 -40.69 -17.79
C SER A 352 -44.80 -40.27 -16.47
N LEU A 353 -45.10 -40.99 -15.39
CA LEU A 353 -44.47 -40.80 -14.08
C LEU A 353 -42.97 -41.12 -14.11
N LYS A 354 -42.58 -42.25 -14.73
CA LYS A 354 -41.16 -42.61 -14.91
C LYS A 354 -40.41 -41.58 -15.76
N LEU A 355 -41.01 -41.10 -16.84
CA LEU A 355 -40.41 -40.09 -17.70
C LEU A 355 -40.18 -38.78 -16.94
N GLU A 356 -41.17 -38.31 -16.19
CA GLU A 356 -41.04 -37.09 -15.40
C GLU A 356 -40.03 -37.24 -14.26
N LEU A 357 -40.02 -38.37 -13.55
CA LEU A 357 -39.00 -38.66 -12.53
C LEU A 357 -37.59 -38.69 -13.12
N ALA A 358 -37.41 -39.22 -14.33
CA ALA A 358 -36.13 -39.19 -15.03
C ALA A 358 -35.72 -37.75 -15.40
N ASN A 359 -36.66 -36.91 -15.84
CA ASN A 359 -36.41 -35.48 -16.10
C ASN A 359 -35.97 -34.76 -14.82
N ARG A 360 -36.69 -34.96 -13.71
CA ARG A 360 -36.34 -34.37 -12.40
C ARG A 360 -35.01 -34.87 -11.87
N ALA A 361 -34.73 -36.17 -11.99
CA ALA A 361 -33.42 -36.72 -11.68
C ALA A 361 -32.31 -36.05 -12.49
N SER A 362 -32.55 -35.82 -13.79
CA SER A 362 -31.59 -35.10 -14.65
C SER A 362 -31.38 -33.65 -14.19
N GLU A 363 -32.44 -32.91 -13.84
CA GLU A 363 -32.33 -31.54 -13.31
C GLU A 363 -31.48 -31.48 -12.03
N VAL A 364 -31.71 -32.41 -11.10
CA VAL A 364 -30.93 -32.53 -9.86
C VAL A 364 -29.47 -32.85 -10.17
N PHE A 365 -29.23 -33.74 -11.12
CA PHE A 365 -27.89 -34.16 -11.52
C PHE A 365 -27.11 -33.05 -12.26
N GLU A 366 -27.76 -32.27 -13.12
CA GLU A 366 -27.13 -31.08 -13.73
C GLU A 366 -26.73 -30.05 -12.67
N THR A 367 -27.61 -29.82 -11.69
CA THR A 367 -27.30 -28.94 -10.55
C THR A 367 -26.10 -29.45 -9.76
N MET A 368 -25.96 -30.77 -9.63
CA MET A 368 -24.79 -31.43 -9.04
C MET A 368 -23.50 -31.14 -9.82
N LEU A 369 -23.53 -31.25 -11.15
CA LEU A 369 -22.39 -31.04 -12.05
C LEU A 369 -22.05 -29.57 -12.34
N ALA A 370 -22.92 -28.62 -11.96
CA ALA A 370 -22.72 -27.18 -12.14
C ALA A 370 -21.63 -26.63 -11.21
N PHE A 371 -20.37 -26.95 -11.46
CA PHE A 371 -19.23 -26.41 -10.71
C PHE A 371 -18.98 -24.98 -11.13
N GLU A 372 -19.11 -24.04 -10.18
CA GLU A 372 -18.64 -22.68 -10.42
C GLU A 372 -17.13 -22.72 -10.72
N PRO A 373 -16.65 -21.93 -11.70
CA PRO A 373 -15.22 -21.84 -11.96
C PRO A 373 -14.52 -21.31 -10.71
N PRO A 374 -13.31 -21.79 -10.40
CA PRO A 374 -12.58 -21.27 -9.26
C PRO A 374 -12.29 -19.78 -9.46
N SER A 375 -12.61 -18.99 -8.45
CA SER A 375 -12.34 -17.55 -8.48
C SER A 375 -11.29 -17.19 -7.43
N VAL A 376 -10.45 -16.20 -7.76
CA VAL A 376 -9.44 -15.69 -6.84
C VAL A 376 -9.77 -14.25 -6.53
N ARG A 377 -9.86 -13.95 -5.24
CA ARG A 377 -9.86 -12.58 -4.75
C ARG A 377 -8.48 -12.28 -4.18
N LEU A 378 -7.91 -11.20 -4.69
CA LEU A 378 -6.59 -10.73 -4.31
C LEU A 378 -6.66 -9.25 -3.99
N VAL A 379 -6.51 -8.90 -2.72
CA VAL A 379 -6.57 -7.50 -2.27
C VAL A 379 -5.21 -7.10 -1.73
N GLU A 380 -4.68 -6.01 -2.30
CA GLU A 380 -3.46 -5.38 -1.85
C GLU A 380 -3.77 -4.24 -0.89
N LYS A 381 -3.05 -4.19 0.23
CA LYS A 381 -3.10 -3.06 1.15
C LYS A 381 -1.69 -2.62 1.50
N ASN A 382 -1.44 -1.32 1.49
CA ASN A 382 -0.15 -0.78 1.94
C ASN A 382 0.02 -0.99 3.45
N VAL A 383 1.27 -1.09 3.90
CA VAL A 383 1.59 -1.12 5.32
C VAL A 383 1.27 0.24 5.93
N SER A 384 0.53 0.26 7.04
CA SER A 384 0.12 1.51 7.70
C SER A 384 1.27 2.11 8.53
N PRO A 385 1.23 3.43 8.83
CA PRO A 385 2.20 4.06 9.74
C PRO A 385 2.31 3.34 11.09
N SER A 386 1.17 2.99 11.69
CA SER A 386 1.10 2.29 12.97
C SER A 386 1.82 0.94 12.98
N ASN A 387 1.87 0.24 11.83
CA ASN A 387 2.57 -1.04 11.73
C ASN A 387 4.08 -0.83 11.69
N VAL A 388 4.55 0.23 11.05
CA VAL A 388 5.98 0.57 10.96
C VAL A 388 6.51 1.08 12.30
N GLU A 389 5.64 1.66 13.14
CA GLU A 389 5.98 2.02 14.51
C GLU A 389 6.00 0.82 15.48
N ASP A 390 5.17 -0.21 15.27
CA ASP A 390 5.07 -1.35 16.19
C ASP A 390 6.33 -2.24 16.13
N PRO A 391 7.15 -2.29 17.20
CA PRO A 391 8.36 -3.11 17.22
C PRO A 391 8.08 -4.60 17.04
N ARG A 392 6.88 -5.07 17.41
CA ARG A 392 6.47 -6.47 17.26
C ARG A 392 6.26 -6.83 15.80
N PHE A 393 5.71 -5.92 15.00
CA PHE A 393 5.55 -6.15 13.56
C PHE A 393 6.92 -6.32 12.90
N LEU A 394 7.84 -5.38 13.14
CA LEU A 394 9.17 -5.34 12.53
C LEU A 394 10.03 -6.55 12.91
N SER A 395 10.11 -6.84 14.22
CA SER A 395 10.91 -7.96 14.73
C SER A 395 10.40 -9.31 14.25
N ARG A 396 9.06 -9.50 14.21
CA ARG A 396 8.46 -10.73 13.67
C ARG A 396 8.71 -10.88 12.19
N LEU A 397 8.48 -9.83 11.40
CA LEU A 397 8.72 -9.86 9.96
C LEU A 397 10.20 -10.17 9.65
N ARG A 398 11.14 -9.47 10.29
CA ARG A 398 12.58 -9.73 10.15
C ARG A 398 12.90 -11.20 10.50
N SER A 399 12.45 -11.69 11.65
CA SER A 399 12.72 -13.07 12.08
C SER A 399 12.16 -14.12 11.10
N ILE A 400 10.97 -13.89 10.55
CA ILE A 400 10.37 -14.79 9.56
C ILE A 400 11.19 -14.77 8.26
N MET A 401 11.59 -13.58 7.78
CA MET A 401 12.40 -13.43 6.57
C MET A 401 13.77 -14.12 6.73
N GLU A 402 14.42 -13.95 7.87
CA GLU A 402 15.69 -14.63 8.20
C GLU A 402 15.52 -16.15 8.23
N ARG A 403 14.47 -16.65 8.89
CA ARG A 403 14.15 -18.08 8.94
C ARG A 403 13.90 -18.67 7.55
N ARG A 404 13.31 -17.88 6.66
CA ARG A 404 13.07 -18.23 5.25
C ARG A 404 14.25 -17.96 4.33
N ARG A 405 15.39 -17.54 4.90
CA ARG A 405 16.65 -17.28 4.16
C ARG A 405 16.49 -16.25 3.04
N VAL A 406 15.63 -15.25 3.24
CA VAL A 406 15.60 -14.09 2.35
C VAL A 406 17.00 -13.45 2.36
N PRO A 407 17.56 -13.07 1.19
CA PRO A 407 18.87 -12.43 1.11
C PRO A 407 19.03 -11.28 2.11
N LYS A 408 20.15 -11.28 2.84
CA LYS A 408 20.44 -10.25 3.85
C LYS A 408 20.35 -8.84 3.28
N THR A 409 20.82 -8.63 2.05
CA THR A 409 20.73 -7.35 1.34
C THR A 409 19.29 -6.83 1.25
N ILE A 410 18.31 -7.71 1.02
CA ILE A 410 16.89 -7.35 0.95
C ILE A 410 16.37 -7.00 2.35
N ILE A 411 16.67 -7.84 3.34
CA ILE A 411 16.29 -7.59 4.73
C ILE A 411 16.88 -6.25 5.20
N ASP A 412 18.18 -6.07 5.09
CA ASP A 412 18.87 -4.87 5.57
C ASP A 412 18.34 -3.63 4.86
N SER A 413 18.10 -3.67 3.55
CA SER A 413 17.50 -2.54 2.83
C SER A 413 16.07 -2.17 3.26
N LEU A 414 15.29 -3.11 3.81
CA LEU A 414 13.95 -2.83 4.36
C LEU A 414 14.03 -2.15 5.72
N PHE A 415 15.04 -2.50 6.52
CA PHE A 415 15.17 -2.07 7.91
C PHE A 415 16.27 -1.01 8.14
N SER A 416 17.03 -0.63 7.11
CA SER A 416 18.16 0.32 7.20
C SER A 416 17.75 1.77 7.39
N SER A 417 16.50 2.14 7.08
CA SER A 417 16.01 3.52 7.02
C SER A 417 15.86 4.24 8.38
N GLY A 418 16.47 3.73 9.45
CA GLY A 418 16.70 4.47 10.69
C GLY A 418 17.97 5.33 10.66
N GLU A 419 18.95 5.00 9.81
CA GLU A 419 20.16 5.78 9.59
C GLU A 419 20.22 6.16 8.10
N ALA A 420 20.86 7.29 7.79
CA ALA A 420 20.98 7.81 6.44
C ALA A 420 21.33 6.71 5.42
N ALA A 421 20.84 6.84 4.19
CA ALA A 421 21.20 5.94 3.09
C ALA A 421 22.72 5.65 3.15
N PRO A 422 23.15 4.38 3.34
CA PRO A 422 24.56 4.08 3.48
C PRO A 422 25.29 4.56 2.23
N GLU A 423 26.43 5.20 2.45
CA GLU A 423 27.35 5.67 1.42
C GLU A 423 27.64 4.52 0.44
N GLN A 424 27.02 4.53 -0.73
CA GLN A 424 27.54 3.77 -1.86
C GLN A 424 28.73 4.54 -2.40
N GLY A 425 29.88 4.31 -1.79
CA GLY A 425 31.11 5.07 -2.07
C GLY A 425 32.42 4.37 -1.74
N GLU A 426 32.45 3.07 -1.44
CA GLU A 426 33.72 2.32 -1.51
C GLU A 426 33.84 1.66 -2.88
N LEU A 427 34.46 2.39 -3.81
CA LEU A 427 35.11 1.78 -4.96
C LEU A 427 36.07 0.71 -4.43
N LEU A 428 35.75 -0.55 -4.70
CA LEU A 428 36.61 -1.70 -4.42
C LEU A 428 38.05 -1.36 -4.84
N PRO A 429 39.06 -1.55 -3.98
CA PRO A 429 40.45 -1.39 -4.39
C PRO A 429 40.76 -2.46 -5.43
N ASN A 430 41.11 -2.03 -6.63
CA ASN A 430 41.62 -2.88 -7.71
C ASN A 430 42.67 -3.86 -7.17
N ARG A 431 42.37 -5.17 -7.25
CA ARG A 431 43.36 -6.23 -7.37
C ARG A 431 42.87 -7.30 -8.32
#